data_AF-A0A175VUP8-F1
#
_entry.id   AF-A0A175VUP8-F1
#
_cell.length_a   1.000
_cell.length_b   1.000
_cell.length_c   1.000
_cell.angle_alpha   90.00
_cell.angle_beta   90.00
_cell.angle_gamma   90.00
#
_symmetry.space_group_name_H-M   'P 1'
#
loop_
_entity.id
_entity.type
_entity.pdbx_description
1 polymer ?
#
loop_
_entity_poly.entity_id
_entity_poly.type
_entity_poly.pdbx_seq_one_letter_code
_entity_poly.pdbx_strand_id
1 'polypeptide(L)'
;MSDPSPKGNGGTAGTASPSPSANANTNNGANSFAQAQQRLAARRQAREVEVAARLATQQSASQLRARIAATQSPLLRRLGTSTLSLWDTISGREGTRPAFRVGQVDAELLDEELVELLRGQVGDALRYVGGHGGPGNNNIRHDWGDEISLALRAVLFKLTVWDHDATYGAALQNLKYMDARHDGPALVPPSRWQKSLYGLVTVAGRYLWAKWENWLLEQDDGFEGPNPRVQRLSRLTSTLSTVHATAAFASFLVFLLHGRYRTLLDRVLRIRLAPPTSQVSREVSFEYLNRQLVWHAFTEFLLFVLPLVGINRWRRWLARTWRKTKKIMTTGAEGASDEKKGEYAFLPERTCAICYQDQNSATSENDLMAAASSGVVGSAQTDITNPYEAIPCGCIYCFVCLATRIEREEGEGWSCLRCGELIKECKPWGGDVLEPEPKSPTHKTVVFADDVKTSSDDGYGEDEYSQILLDEDPEKRLEDLRQQTPSVSSDQPDDSEPSESDDYEAELGQRVDD
;
A
#
# COMPACT_ATOMS: atom_id res chain seq x y z
N MET A 1 -77.63 -1.30 2.13
CA MET A 1 -78.45 -0.29 2.82
C MET A 1 -77.53 0.84 3.24
N SER A 2 -77.77 2.02 2.66
CA SER A 2 -77.33 3.36 3.10
C SER A 2 -75.84 3.74 2.93
N ASP A 3 -75.48 4.17 1.71
CA ASP A 3 -74.46 5.20 1.41
C ASP A 3 -74.94 6.60 1.92
N PRO A 4 -74.16 7.72 1.93
CA PRO A 4 -73.18 8.10 0.90
C PRO A 4 -71.91 8.91 1.31
N SER A 5 -70.96 8.93 0.37
CA SER A 5 -69.79 9.82 0.25
C SER A 5 -70.16 11.33 0.14
N PRO A 6 -69.21 12.27 0.40
CA PRO A 6 -68.76 13.11 -0.73
C PRO A 6 -67.29 13.59 -0.74
N LYS A 7 -66.81 13.82 -1.98
CA LYS A 7 -65.77 14.75 -2.54
C LYS A 7 -65.30 15.86 -1.57
N GLY A 8 -64.03 16.27 -1.45
CA GLY A 8 -62.93 16.42 -2.41
C GLY A 8 -62.54 17.91 -2.50
N ASN A 9 -61.35 18.32 -2.02
CA ASN A 9 -60.55 19.43 -2.55
C ASN A 9 -59.22 19.59 -1.80
N GLY A 10 -58.13 19.74 -2.56
CA GLY A 10 -56.79 20.06 -2.08
C GLY A 10 -56.57 21.55 -1.87
N GLY A 11 -55.51 21.89 -1.13
CA GLY A 11 -55.06 23.26 -0.91
C GLY A 11 -53.90 23.32 0.07
N THR A 12 -52.69 23.46 -0.46
CA THR A 12 -51.42 23.70 0.22
C THR A 12 -51.34 25.09 0.84
N ALA A 13 -50.80 25.22 2.05
CA ALA A 13 -50.04 26.41 2.49
C ALA A 13 -49.31 26.13 3.80
N GLY A 14 -47.99 26.38 3.82
CA GLY A 14 -47.17 26.43 5.03
C GLY A 14 -46.96 27.87 5.49
N THR A 15 -46.85 28.08 6.80
CA THR A 15 -46.37 29.32 7.44
C THR A 15 -45.99 28.97 8.88
N ALA A 16 -44.70 28.89 9.21
CA ALA A 16 -43.87 29.94 9.85
C ALA A 16 -44.21 30.22 11.33
N SER A 17 -43.23 29.94 12.19
CA SER A 17 -43.18 30.27 13.63
C SER A 17 -43.22 31.77 13.90
N PRO A 18 -43.49 32.16 15.16
CA PRO A 18 -42.48 32.95 15.86
C PRO A 18 -42.36 32.67 17.38
N SER A 19 -41.14 32.77 17.91
CA SER A 19 -40.78 32.97 19.33
C SER A 19 -41.26 34.38 19.81
N PRO A 20 -41.25 34.81 21.10
CA PRO A 20 -40.23 34.57 22.13
C PRO A 20 -40.72 34.62 23.62
N SER A 21 -39.74 34.64 24.54
CA SER A 21 -39.73 35.32 25.86
C SER A 21 -39.69 34.43 27.11
N ALA A 22 -38.62 34.65 27.85
CA ALA A 22 -38.21 34.02 29.09
C ALA A 22 -39.14 34.35 30.27
N ASN A 23 -39.43 33.35 31.12
CA ASN A 23 -39.47 33.49 32.57
C ASN A 23 -39.69 32.12 33.26
N ALA A 24 -38.92 31.91 34.33
CA ALA A 24 -39.22 31.07 35.49
C ALA A 24 -39.25 29.53 35.33
N ASN A 25 -38.06 28.95 35.53
CA ASN A 25 -37.77 27.87 36.48
C ASN A 25 -38.96 27.31 37.29
N THR A 26 -39.19 26.00 37.13
CA THR A 26 -39.78 24.97 38.04
C THR A 26 -40.84 24.06 37.38
N ASN A 27 -41.44 24.44 36.25
CA ASN A 27 -42.44 23.60 35.55
C ASN A 27 -41.89 22.70 34.42
N ASN A 28 -40.59 22.75 34.11
CA ASN A 28 -39.99 21.86 33.10
C ASN A 28 -39.84 20.40 33.55
N GLY A 29 -39.96 20.10 34.85
CA GLY A 29 -39.98 18.72 35.36
C GLY A 29 -41.23 17.94 34.92
N ALA A 30 -42.40 18.58 34.95
CA ALA A 30 -43.65 17.94 34.54
C ALA A 30 -43.74 17.72 33.02
N ASN A 31 -43.30 18.71 32.22
CA ASN A 31 -43.27 18.59 30.75
C ASN A 31 -42.22 17.57 30.27
N SER A 32 -41.05 17.52 30.92
CA SER A 32 -40.04 16.50 30.61
C SER A 32 -40.49 15.10 31.01
N PHE A 33 -41.21 14.94 32.13
CA PHE A 33 -41.80 13.66 32.53
C PHE A 33 -42.92 13.22 31.57
N ALA A 34 -43.81 14.11 31.17
CA ALA A 34 -44.86 13.82 30.18
C ALA A 34 -44.25 13.43 28.82
N GLN A 35 -43.21 14.14 28.37
CA GLN A 35 -42.48 13.81 27.15
C GLN A 35 -41.74 12.46 27.26
N ALA A 36 -41.18 12.14 28.43
CA ALA A 36 -40.56 10.85 28.70
C ALA A 36 -41.60 9.70 28.70
N GLN A 37 -42.76 9.91 29.29
CA GLN A 37 -43.88 8.96 29.24
C GLN A 37 -44.38 8.74 27.81
N GLN A 38 -44.50 9.79 27.00
CA GLN A 38 -44.84 9.69 25.57
C GLN A 38 -43.80 8.86 24.79
N ARG A 39 -42.49 9.07 25.03
CA ARG A 39 -41.43 8.25 24.43
C ARG A 39 -41.52 6.78 24.85
N LEU A 40 -41.84 6.51 26.12
CA LEU A 40 -42.03 5.14 26.60
C LEU A 40 -43.27 4.47 26.00
N ALA A 41 -44.38 5.20 25.87
CA ALA A 41 -45.60 4.73 25.22
C ALA A 41 -45.36 4.43 23.74
N ALA A 42 -44.69 5.34 23.01
CA ALA A 42 -44.31 5.13 21.61
C ALA A 42 -43.41 3.89 21.43
N ARG A 43 -42.46 3.66 22.36
CA ARG A 43 -41.61 2.44 22.37
C ARG A 43 -42.38 1.15 22.69
N ARG A 44 -43.49 1.21 23.43
CA ARG A 44 -44.36 0.05 23.66
C ARG A 44 -45.21 -0.23 22.43
N GLN A 45 -45.84 0.79 21.85
CA GLN A 45 -46.59 0.67 20.60
C GLN A 45 -45.72 0.13 19.46
N ALA A 46 -44.49 0.64 19.30
CA ALA A 46 -43.56 0.14 18.30
C ALA A 46 -43.23 -1.36 18.51
N ARG A 47 -43.06 -1.80 19.76
CA ARG A 47 -42.84 -3.22 20.08
C ARG A 47 -44.07 -4.07 19.83
N GLU A 48 -45.26 -3.59 20.15
CA GLU A 48 -46.54 -4.28 19.88
C GLU A 48 -46.79 -4.42 18.38
N VAL A 49 -46.55 -3.37 17.59
CA VAL A 49 -46.63 -3.40 16.12
C VAL A 49 -45.61 -4.37 15.55
N GLU A 50 -44.38 -4.39 16.07
CA GLU A 50 -43.36 -5.36 15.64
C GLU A 50 -43.77 -6.80 15.97
N VAL A 51 -44.32 -7.05 17.16
CA VAL A 51 -44.84 -8.38 17.54
C VAL A 51 -46.04 -8.79 16.69
N ALA A 52 -46.97 -7.87 16.42
CA ALA A 52 -48.12 -8.13 15.55
C ALA A 52 -47.69 -8.42 14.10
N ALA A 53 -46.74 -7.65 13.56
CA ALA A 53 -46.15 -7.90 12.24
C ALA A 53 -45.44 -9.27 12.19
N ARG A 54 -44.77 -9.67 13.27
CA ARG A 54 -44.16 -11.02 13.37
C ARG A 54 -45.21 -12.12 13.40
N LEU A 55 -46.30 -11.95 14.15
CA LEU A 55 -47.39 -12.94 14.15
C LEU A 55 -48.07 -13.03 12.77
N ALA A 56 -48.28 -11.91 12.09
CA ALA A 56 -48.84 -11.87 10.74
C ALA A 56 -47.92 -12.54 9.71
N THR A 57 -46.61 -12.29 9.77
CA THR A 57 -45.62 -12.95 8.91
C THR A 57 -45.56 -14.46 9.20
N GLN A 58 -45.59 -14.88 10.46
CA GLN A 58 -45.68 -16.29 10.85
C GLN A 58 -46.96 -16.97 10.33
N GLN A 59 -48.10 -16.30 10.40
CA GLN A 59 -49.38 -16.79 9.85
C GLN A 59 -49.34 -16.90 8.32
N SER A 60 -48.75 -15.92 7.62
CA SER A 60 -48.61 -15.98 6.17
C SER A 60 -47.68 -17.13 5.72
N ALA A 61 -46.58 -17.35 6.45
CA ALA A 61 -45.66 -18.46 6.19
C ALA A 61 -46.30 -19.82 6.47
N SER A 62 -47.09 -19.96 7.54
CA SER A 62 -47.82 -21.21 7.81
C SER A 62 -48.91 -21.50 6.77
N GLN A 63 -49.61 -20.48 6.27
CA GLN A 63 -50.57 -20.62 5.18
C GLN A 63 -49.91 -21.07 3.87
N LEU A 64 -48.75 -20.51 3.52
CA LEU A 64 -47.98 -20.95 2.35
C LEU A 64 -47.50 -22.39 2.50
N ARG A 65 -46.98 -22.77 3.66
CA ARG A 65 -46.58 -24.17 3.95
C ARG A 65 -47.77 -25.12 3.86
N ALA A 66 -48.95 -24.74 4.36
CA ALA A 66 -50.18 -25.52 4.25
C ALA A 66 -50.62 -25.69 2.78
N ARG A 67 -50.55 -24.62 1.97
CA ARG A 67 -50.86 -24.69 0.52
C ARG A 67 -49.90 -25.62 -0.22
N ILE A 68 -48.60 -25.57 0.07
CA ILE A 68 -47.62 -26.47 -0.55
C ILE A 68 -47.84 -27.92 -0.12
N ALA A 69 -48.12 -28.16 1.16
CA ALA A 69 -48.41 -29.49 1.67
C ALA A 69 -49.68 -30.11 1.04
N ALA A 70 -50.66 -29.28 0.67
CA ALA A 70 -51.90 -29.69 0.00
C ALA A 70 -51.75 -29.94 -1.52
N THR A 71 -50.58 -29.68 -2.13
CA THR A 71 -50.37 -29.96 -3.55
C THR A 71 -50.28 -31.47 -3.84
N GLN A 72 -50.98 -31.93 -4.87
CA GLN A 72 -51.08 -33.37 -5.21
C GLN A 72 -49.81 -33.95 -5.85
N SER A 73 -48.89 -33.11 -6.35
CA SER A 73 -47.67 -33.60 -6.99
C SER A 73 -46.52 -33.75 -5.98
N PRO A 74 -45.90 -34.95 -5.90
CA PRO A 74 -44.85 -35.21 -4.92
C PRO A 74 -43.58 -34.38 -5.17
N LEU A 75 -43.35 -33.97 -6.43
CA LEU A 75 -42.24 -33.11 -6.81
C LEU A 75 -42.43 -31.67 -6.31
N LEU A 76 -43.61 -31.06 -6.47
CA LEU A 76 -43.88 -29.71 -5.97
C LEU A 76 -43.90 -29.66 -4.45
N ARG A 77 -44.34 -30.73 -3.78
CA ARG A 77 -44.26 -30.83 -2.32
C ARG A 77 -42.81 -30.86 -1.84
N ARG A 78 -41.95 -31.70 -2.42
CA ARG A 78 -40.52 -31.78 -2.05
C ARG A 78 -39.78 -30.48 -2.34
N LEU A 79 -39.90 -29.97 -3.58
CA LEU A 79 -39.26 -28.74 -3.99
C LEU A 79 -39.78 -27.55 -3.18
N GLY A 80 -41.10 -27.39 -3.09
CA GLY A 80 -41.73 -26.27 -2.37
C GLY A 80 -41.38 -26.21 -0.88
N THR A 81 -41.32 -27.35 -0.18
CA THR A 81 -40.90 -27.35 1.23
C THR A 81 -39.43 -26.98 1.39
N SER A 82 -38.57 -27.46 0.49
CA SER A 82 -37.12 -27.16 0.53
C SER A 82 -36.82 -25.71 0.17
N THR A 83 -37.52 -25.15 -0.83
CA THR A 83 -37.31 -23.77 -1.27
C THR A 83 -37.87 -22.78 -0.26
N LEU A 84 -39.02 -23.04 0.37
CA LEU A 84 -39.54 -22.19 1.43
C LEU A 84 -38.65 -22.21 2.68
N SER A 85 -38.12 -23.37 3.09
CA SER A 85 -37.20 -23.42 4.23
C SER A 85 -35.89 -22.67 3.95
N LEU A 86 -35.36 -22.81 2.73
CA LEU A 86 -34.16 -22.06 2.32
C LEU A 86 -34.47 -20.55 2.26
N TRP A 87 -35.60 -20.16 1.67
CA TRP A 87 -36.00 -18.76 1.57
C TRP A 87 -36.24 -18.11 2.94
N ASP A 88 -36.90 -18.80 3.87
CA ASP A 88 -37.09 -18.31 5.24
C ASP A 88 -35.77 -18.21 6.00
N THR A 89 -34.83 -19.12 5.78
CA THR A 89 -33.48 -19.03 6.38
C THR A 89 -32.64 -17.90 5.79
N ILE A 90 -32.87 -17.55 4.52
CA ILE A 90 -32.18 -16.45 3.83
C ILE A 90 -32.82 -15.10 4.17
N SER A 91 -34.14 -15.06 4.33
CA SER A 91 -34.93 -13.81 4.51
C SER A 91 -35.24 -13.48 5.96
N GLY A 92 -35.06 -14.43 6.88
CA GLY A 92 -35.29 -14.23 8.31
C GLY A 92 -34.40 -13.13 8.90
N ARG A 93 -34.74 -12.66 10.11
CA ARG A 93 -33.92 -11.71 10.87
C ARG A 93 -32.52 -12.28 11.19
N GLU A 94 -32.40 -13.61 11.18
CA GLU A 94 -31.17 -14.38 11.24
C GLU A 94 -30.47 -14.63 9.88
N GLY A 95 -31.06 -14.16 8.77
CA GLY A 95 -30.63 -14.40 7.40
C GLY A 95 -29.69 -13.33 6.85
N THR A 96 -28.47 -13.77 6.53
CA THR A 96 -27.56 -13.38 5.45
C THR A 96 -27.68 -12.00 4.77
N ARG A 97 -27.86 -10.89 5.50
CA ARG A 97 -27.40 -9.60 4.95
C ARG A 97 -25.88 -9.70 4.79
N PRO A 98 -25.34 -9.55 3.57
CA PRO A 98 -23.96 -9.94 3.23
C PRO A 98 -22.89 -9.26 4.09
N ALA A 99 -23.19 -8.07 4.62
CA ALA A 99 -22.27 -7.28 5.43
C ALA A 99 -21.82 -7.95 6.75
N PHE A 100 -22.63 -8.85 7.32
CA PHE A 100 -22.35 -9.37 8.66
C PHE A 100 -21.34 -10.52 8.70
N ARG A 101 -21.20 -11.28 7.61
CA ARG A 101 -20.30 -12.44 7.55
C ARG A 101 -18.83 -12.03 7.56
N VAL A 102 -18.52 -10.99 6.78
CA VAL A 102 -17.17 -10.41 6.71
C VAL A 102 -16.73 -9.93 8.09
N GLY A 103 -17.59 -9.21 8.81
CA GLY A 103 -17.27 -8.77 10.17
C GLY A 103 -16.99 -9.92 11.16
N GLN A 104 -17.65 -11.07 11.03
CA GLN A 104 -17.36 -12.24 11.87
C GLN A 104 -16.00 -12.87 11.55
N VAL A 105 -15.63 -12.93 10.27
CA VAL A 105 -14.33 -13.49 9.81
C VAL A 105 -13.20 -12.53 10.14
N ASP A 106 -13.36 -11.23 9.85
CA ASP A 106 -12.40 -10.18 10.20
C ASP A 106 -12.14 -10.15 11.71
N ALA A 107 -13.18 -10.35 12.53
CA ALA A 107 -13.00 -10.46 13.97
C ALA A 107 -12.07 -11.62 14.37
N GLU A 108 -12.10 -12.75 13.65
CA GLU A 108 -11.18 -13.89 13.90
C GLU A 108 -9.75 -13.54 13.53
N LEU A 109 -9.58 -12.94 12.35
CA LEU A 109 -8.27 -12.54 11.84
C LEU A 109 -7.60 -11.55 12.78
N LEU A 110 -8.34 -10.51 13.21
CA LEU A 110 -7.87 -9.51 14.18
C LEU A 110 -7.51 -10.13 15.53
N ASP A 111 -8.24 -11.14 15.99
CA ASP A 111 -7.94 -11.84 17.25
C ASP A 111 -6.63 -12.64 17.16
N GLU A 112 -6.37 -13.33 16.04
CA GLU A 112 -5.10 -14.04 15.83
C GLU A 112 -3.92 -13.08 15.66
N GLU A 113 -4.09 -12.00 14.88
CA GLU A 113 -3.09 -10.95 14.70
C GLU A 113 -2.73 -10.29 16.04
N LEU A 114 -3.73 -9.99 16.88
CA LEU A 114 -3.49 -9.43 18.21
C LEU A 114 -2.64 -10.37 19.07
N VAL A 115 -2.95 -11.67 19.07
CA VAL A 115 -2.19 -12.66 19.85
C VAL A 115 -0.75 -12.74 19.34
N GLU A 116 -0.53 -12.72 18.03
CA GLU A 116 0.81 -12.79 17.45
C GLU A 116 1.63 -11.54 17.74
N LEU A 117 1.03 -10.34 17.62
CA LEU A 117 1.68 -9.07 17.98
C LEU A 117 2.07 -9.03 19.46
N LEU A 118 1.15 -9.42 20.35
CA LEU A 118 1.41 -9.45 21.79
C LEU A 118 2.46 -10.51 22.15
N ARG A 119 2.45 -11.69 21.50
CA ARG A 119 3.48 -12.71 21.66
C ARG A 119 4.86 -12.18 21.26
N GLY A 120 4.94 -11.48 20.14
CA GLY A 120 6.18 -10.84 19.68
C GLY A 120 6.72 -9.82 20.69
N GLN A 121 5.85 -8.88 21.11
CA GLN A 121 6.21 -7.84 22.08
C GLN A 121 6.58 -8.40 23.46
N VAL A 122 5.84 -9.38 23.96
CA VAL A 122 6.16 -10.05 25.24
C VAL A 122 7.46 -10.85 25.12
N GLY A 123 7.68 -11.52 23.99
CA GLY A 123 8.94 -12.23 23.72
C GLY A 123 10.14 -11.30 23.68
N ASP A 124 10.00 -10.10 23.10
CA ASP A 124 11.06 -9.09 23.08
C ASP A 124 11.27 -8.45 24.47
N ALA A 125 10.20 -8.19 25.23
CA ALA A 125 10.31 -7.69 26.60
C ALA A 125 10.99 -8.70 27.54
N LEU A 126 10.69 -10.00 27.39
CA LEU A 126 11.25 -11.05 28.23
C LEU A 126 12.77 -11.24 28.00
N ARG A 127 13.30 -10.83 26.84
CA ARG A 127 14.76 -10.78 26.60
C ARG A 127 15.49 -9.93 27.64
N TYR A 128 14.83 -8.90 28.19
CA TYR A 128 15.44 -8.01 29.18
C TYR A 128 15.27 -8.49 30.62
N VAL A 129 14.25 -9.30 30.92
CA VAL A 129 13.96 -9.80 32.28
C VAL A 129 14.76 -11.06 32.59
N GLY A 130 15.13 -11.84 31.56
CA GLY A 130 15.95 -13.05 31.65
C GLY A 130 17.44 -12.81 31.88
N GLY A 131 17.81 -11.91 32.78
CA GLY A 131 19.19 -11.71 33.25
C GLY A 131 20.13 -11.04 32.24
N HIS A 132 20.89 -10.09 32.75
CA HIS A 132 22.10 -9.52 32.15
C HIS A 132 23.09 -10.64 31.75
N GLY A 133 23.03 -11.16 30.51
CA GLY A 133 23.84 -12.34 30.16
C GLY A 133 23.82 -12.77 28.70
N GLY A 134 24.48 -12.00 27.83
CA GLY A 134 25.14 -12.48 26.60
C GLY A 134 24.26 -12.84 25.38
N PRO A 135 24.84 -12.88 24.16
CA PRO A 135 24.14 -13.12 22.88
C PRO A 135 23.58 -14.56 22.69
N GLY A 136 23.46 -15.34 23.77
CA GLY A 136 23.17 -16.78 23.74
C GLY A 136 21.88 -17.22 24.43
N ASN A 137 21.16 -16.35 25.15
CA ASN A 137 19.95 -16.73 25.91
C ASN A 137 18.64 -16.60 25.08
N ASN A 138 18.70 -16.90 23.78
CA ASN A 138 17.51 -16.97 22.92
C ASN A 138 16.62 -18.19 23.26
N ASN A 139 17.10 -19.10 24.10
CA ASN A 139 16.40 -20.33 24.49
C ASN A 139 15.07 -20.02 25.19
N ILE A 140 15.01 -19.01 26.07
CA ILE A 140 13.77 -18.72 26.81
C ILE A 140 12.60 -18.39 25.87
N ARG A 141 12.84 -17.71 24.74
CA ARG A 141 11.78 -17.38 23.77
C ARG A 141 11.25 -18.63 23.06
N HIS A 142 12.13 -19.56 22.74
CA HIS A 142 11.76 -20.80 22.04
C HIS A 142 11.16 -21.81 23.01
N ASP A 143 11.78 -22.01 24.17
CA ASP A 143 11.37 -22.99 25.19
C ASP A 143 10.05 -22.62 25.86
N TRP A 144 9.78 -21.32 26.07
CA TRP A 144 8.54 -20.85 26.71
C TRP A 144 7.54 -20.27 25.70
N GLY A 145 7.78 -20.44 24.40
CA GLY A 145 6.96 -19.85 23.36
C GLY A 145 5.50 -20.28 23.44
N ASP A 146 5.26 -21.54 23.80
CA ASP A 146 3.92 -22.12 23.92
C ASP A 146 3.24 -21.71 25.24
N GLU A 147 3.99 -21.67 26.34
CA GLU A 147 3.56 -21.24 27.68
C GLU A 147 3.17 -19.76 27.69
N ILE A 148 3.97 -18.89 27.05
CA ILE A 148 3.66 -17.47 26.88
C ILE A 148 2.36 -17.32 26.09
N SER A 149 2.20 -18.10 25.02
CA SER A 149 0.99 -18.06 24.19
C SER A 149 -0.26 -18.54 24.97
N LEU A 150 -0.11 -19.54 25.83
CA LEU A 150 -1.16 -20.03 26.73
C LEU A 150 -1.56 -18.96 27.74
N ALA A 151 -0.58 -18.35 28.42
CA ALA A 151 -0.81 -17.30 29.41
C ALA A 151 -1.50 -16.10 28.77
N LEU A 152 -1.03 -15.65 27.61
CA LEU A 152 -1.61 -14.56 26.87
C LEU A 152 -3.06 -14.84 26.45
N ARG A 153 -3.32 -16.02 25.88
CA ARG A 153 -4.68 -16.45 25.51
C ARG A 153 -5.58 -16.58 26.73
N ALA A 154 -5.08 -17.05 27.87
CA ALA A 154 -5.84 -17.14 29.11
C ALA A 154 -6.22 -15.76 29.65
N VAL A 155 -5.28 -14.80 29.64
CA VAL A 155 -5.52 -13.41 30.05
C VAL A 155 -6.53 -12.75 29.11
N LEU A 156 -6.34 -12.87 27.80
CA LEU A 156 -7.28 -12.33 26.81
C LEU A 156 -8.66 -12.95 26.97
N PHE A 157 -8.77 -14.27 27.10
CA PHE A 157 -10.05 -14.95 27.32
C PHE A 157 -10.76 -14.46 28.57
N LYS A 158 -10.01 -14.27 29.67
CA LYS A 158 -10.56 -13.77 30.93
C LYS A 158 -11.07 -12.33 30.81
N LEU A 159 -10.28 -11.43 30.23
CA LEU A 159 -10.63 -10.01 30.12
C LEU A 159 -11.72 -9.74 29.06
N THR A 160 -11.78 -10.56 27.99
CA THR A 160 -12.67 -10.30 26.85
C THR A 160 -13.92 -11.19 26.92
N VAL A 161 -13.79 -12.49 26.65
CA VAL A 161 -14.93 -13.41 26.53
C VAL A 161 -15.64 -13.65 27.86
N TRP A 162 -14.89 -13.81 28.95
CA TRP A 162 -15.48 -14.08 30.25
C TRP A 162 -16.25 -12.86 30.80
N ASP A 163 -15.62 -11.67 30.77
CA ASP A 163 -16.18 -10.45 31.35
C ASP A 163 -17.11 -9.66 30.39
N HIS A 164 -16.80 -9.59 29.09
CA HIS A 164 -17.48 -8.69 28.13
C HIS A 164 -18.34 -9.40 27.07
N ASP A 165 -18.43 -10.74 27.07
CA ASP A 165 -19.16 -11.55 26.08
C ASP A 165 -18.68 -11.36 24.63
N ALA A 166 -17.47 -10.84 24.40
CA ALA A 166 -16.92 -10.61 23.07
C ALA A 166 -15.41 -10.82 23.10
N THR A 167 -14.81 -11.32 22.02
CA THR A 167 -13.36 -11.19 21.81
C THR A 167 -13.01 -9.75 21.43
N TYR A 168 -11.72 -9.41 21.41
CA TYR A 168 -11.28 -8.06 21.08
C TYR A 168 -11.64 -7.67 19.65
N GLY A 169 -11.34 -8.53 18.66
CA GLY A 169 -11.71 -8.35 17.27
C GLY A 169 -13.23 -8.30 17.09
N ALA A 170 -13.98 -9.12 17.82
CA ALA A 170 -15.44 -9.06 17.83
C ALA A 170 -15.95 -7.72 18.38
N ALA A 171 -15.37 -7.21 19.47
CA ALA A 171 -15.75 -5.93 20.04
C ALA A 171 -15.47 -4.76 19.07
N LEU A 172 -14.35 -4.78 18.35
CA LEU A 172 -14.04 -3.80 17.29
C LEU A 172 -15.05 -3.83 16.14
N GLN A 173 -15.55 -5.02 15.79
CA GLN A 173 -16.59 -5.21 14.79
C GLN A 173 -18.02 -5.02 15.35
N ASN A 174 -18.16 -4.57 16.61
CA ASN A 174 -19.42 -4.40 17.34
C ASN A 174 -20.25 -5.70 17.42
N LEU A 175 -19.59 -6.80 17.74
CA LEU A 175 -20.15 -8.14 17.82
C LEU A 175 -20.06 -8.70 19.25
N LYS A 176 -21.05 -9.49 19.65
CA LYS A 176 -21.06 -10.21 20.94
C LYS A 176 -21.50 -11.65 20.77
N TYR A 177 -20.92 -12.55 21.57
CA TYR A 177 -21.34 -13.95 21.65
C TYR A 177 -22.71 -14.06 22.30
N MET A 178 -23.58 -14.85 21.69
CA MET A 178 -24.96 -15.06 22.12
C MET A 178 -25.29 -16.55 22.08
N ASP A 179 -26.15 -17.02 23.00
CA ASP A 179 -26.61 -18.41 22.95
C ASP A 179 -27.57 -18.60 21.78
N ALA A 180 -27.25 -19.51 20.85
CA ALA A 180 -28.06 -19.80 19.68
C ALA A 180 -29.19 -20.81 19.98
N ARG A 181 -29.30 -21.29 21.22
CA ARG A 181 -30.39 -22.17 21.68
C ARG A 181 -31.70 -21.41 21.96
N HIS A 182 -31.60 -20.12 22.27
CA HIS A 182 -32.75 -19.27 22.54
C HIS A 182 -32.99 -18.36 21.33
N ASP A 183 -33.91 -18.76 20.44
CA ASP A 183 -34.33 -17.95 19.28
C ASP A 183 -35.39 -16.88 19.68
N GLY A 184 -35.29 -16.34 20.90
CA GLY A 184 -36.19 -15.33 21.43
C GLY A 184 -35.93 -13.93 20.88
N PRO A 185 -36.88 -12.98 21.04
CA PRO A 185 -36.71 -11.58 20.65
C PRO A 185 -35.61 -10.87 21.44
N ALA A 186 -35.29 -11.36 22.64
CA ALA A 186 -34.23 -10.87 23.50
C ALA A 186 -32.95 -11.66 23.24
N LEU A 187 -31.85 -10.96 23.01
CA LEU A 187 -30.52 -11.57 22.93
C LEU A 187 -30.11 -12.02 24.34
N VAL A 188 -29.78 -13.30 24.50
CA VAL A 188 -29.36 -13.89 25.78
C VAL A 188 -27.85 -14.16 25.73
N PRO A 189 -27.08 -13.69 26.73
CA PRO A 189 -25.65 -13.95 26.81
C PRO A 189 -25.39 -15.47 26.99
N PRO A 190 -24.21 -15.96 26.57
CA PRO A 190 -23.89 -17.39 26.62
C PRO A 190 -23.82 -17.89 28.07
N SER A 191 -24.17 -19.15 28.27
CA SER A 191 -24.13 -19.74 29.61
C SER A 191 -22.70 -19.79 30.14
N ARG A 192 -22.53 -19.75 31.47
CA ARG A 192 -21.19 -19.86 32.10
C ARG A 192 -20.46 -21.14 31.67
N TRP A 193 -21.21 -22.23 31.49
CA TRP A 193 -20.69 -23.50 30.96
C TRP A 193 -20.24 -23.39 29.51
N GLN A 194 -21.03 -22.74 28.64
CA GLN A 194 -20.64 -22.47 27.25
C GLN A 194 -19.35 -21.65 27.19
N LYS A 195 -19.26 -20.57 27.97
CA LYS A 195 -18.04 -19.76 28.07
C LYS A 195 -16.85 -20.58 28.55
N SER A 196 -17.02 -21.34 29.63
CA SER A 196 -15.94 -22.15 30.21
C SER A 196 -15.45 -23.20 29.21
N LEU A 197 -16.34 -23.88 28.50
CA LEU A 197 -15.97 -24.89 27.51
C LEU A 197 -15.32 -24.25 26.27
N TYR A 198 -15.84 -23.10 25.83
CA TYR A 198 -15.23 -22.32 24.75
C TYR A 198 -13.79 -21.94 25.11
N GLY A 199 -13.58 -21.34 26.29
CA GLY A 199 -12.25 -20.98 26.79
C GLY A 199 -11.33 -22.17 26.98
N LEU A 200 -11.83 -23.28 27.53
CA LEU A 200 -11.05 -24.50 27.70
C LEU A 200 -10.53 -25.03 26.35
N VAL A 201 -11.41 -25.12 25.35
CA VAL A 201 -11.02 -25.65 24.03
C VAL A 201 -10.10 -24.68 23.28
N THR A 202 -10.37 -23.38 23.33
CA THR A 202 -9.57 -22.37 22.60
C THR A 202 -8.21 -22.08 23.25
N VAL A 203 -8.15 -22.02 24.58
CA VAL A 203 -6.93 -21.71 25.33
C VAL A 203 -6.14 -22.99 25.59
N ALA A 204 -6.72 -23.95 26.33
CA ALA A 204 -6.02 -25.17 26.70
C ALA A 204 -5.93 -26.17 25.54
N GLY A 205 -6.97 -26.27 24.70
CA GLY A 205 -6.95 -27.19 23.56
C GLY A 205 -5.84 -26.88 22.56
N ARG A 206 -5.59 -25.60 22.24
CA ARG A 206 -4.47 -25.21 21.36
C ARG A 206 -3.11 -25.51 21.98
N TYR A 207 -2.92 -25.20 23.26
CA TYR A 207 -1.67 -25.50 23.97
C TYR A 207 -1.40 -27.02 24.05
N LEU A 208 -2.42 -27.80 24.43
CA LEU A 208 -2.30 -29.26 24.50
C LEU A 208 -2.05 -29.88 23.13
N TRP A 209 -2.65 -29.32 22.07
CA TRP A 209 -2.40 -29.80 20.71
C TRP A 209 -0.97 -29.53 20.25
N ALA A 210 -0.46 -28.30 20.44
CA ALA A 210 0.92 -27.97 20.11
C ALA A 210 1.91 -28.84 20.91
N LYS A 211 1.68 -29.00 22.22
CA LYS A 211 2.52 -29.84 23.07
C LYS A 211 2.47 -31.31 22.68
N TRP A 212 1.30 -31.81 22.28
CA TRP A 212 1.14 -33.16 21.76
C TRP A 212 1.89 -33.36 20.45
N GLU A 213 1.80 -32.41 19.52
CA GLU A 213 2.51 -32.45 18.23
C GLU A 213 4.03 -32.41 18.43
N ASN A 214 4.53 -31.52 19.28
CA ASN A 214 5.95 -31.47 19.65
C ASN A 214 6.42 -32.80 20.29
N TRP A 215 5.62 -33.39 21.18
CA TRP A 215 5.93 -34.69 21.78
C TRP A 215 5.94 -35.83 20.75
N LEU A 216 5.04 -35.81 19.76
CA LEU A 216 5.08 -36.79 18.67
C LEU A 216 6.34 -36.66 17.80
N LEU A 217 6.76 -35.43 17.52
CA LEU A 217 7.95 -35.13 16.72
C LEU A 217 9.24 -35.53 17.44
N GLU A 218 9.35 -35.24 18.73
CA GLU A 218 10.52 -35.61 19.55
C GLU A 218 10.67 -37.12 19.70
N GLN A 219 9.58 -37.87 19.59
CA GLN A 219 9.63 -39.34 19.67
C GLN A 219 9.95 -40.01 18.32
N ASP A 220 9.88 -39.28 17.21
CA ASP A 220 10.27 -39.72 15.87
C ASP A 220 11.74 -39.38 15.63
N ASP A 221 12.63 -39.95 16.45
CA ASP A 221 14.07 -39.88 16.27
C ASP A 221 14.42 -40.62 14.98
N GLY A 222 14.52 -39.91 13.85
CA GLY A 222 14.62 -40.44 12.48
C GLY A 222 15.75 -41.45 12.17
N PHE A 223 16.53 -41.84 13.18
CA PHE A 223 17.56 -42.87 13.13
C PHE A 223 17.10 -44.25 13.64
N GLU A 224 16.11 -44.32 14.53
CA GLU A 224 15.53 -45.57 15.02
C GLU A 224 14.04 -45.64 14.62
N GLY A 225 13.65 -46.71 13.92
CA GLY A 225 12.28 -46.84 13.41
C GLY A 225 11.24 -46.60 14.52
N PRO A 226 10.24 -45.71 14.31
CA PRO A 226 9.41 -45.23 15.38
C PRO A 226 8.67 -46.38 16.07
N ASN A 227 8.63 -46.36 17.40
CA ASN A 227 7.97 -47.37 18.21
C ASN A 227 6.55 -47.64 17.66
N PRO A 228 6.10 -48.91 17.50
CA PRO A 228 4.79 -49.22 16.90
C PRO A 228 3.61 -48.50 17.57
N ARG A 229 3.73 -48.12 18.85
CA ARG A 229 2.71 -47.29 19.53
C ARG A 229 2.68 -45.86 19.01
N VAL A 230 3.83 -45.25 18.81
CA VAL A 230 4.00 -43.87 18.33
C VAL A 230 3.52 -43.77 16.89
N GLN A 231 3.82 -44.77 16.05
CA GLN A 231 3.27 -44.86 14.70
C GLN A 231 1.72 -44.90 14.71
N ARG A 232 1.11 -45.65 15.62
CA ARG A 232 -0.36 -45.68 15.75
C ARG A 232 -0.90 -44.33 16.22
N LEU A 233 -0.26 -43.68 17.18
CA LEU A 233 -0.66 -42.35 17.66
C LEU A 233 -0.50 -41.28 16.58
N SER A 234 0.57 -41.32 15.78
CA SER A 234 0.78 -40.44 14.63
C SER A 234 -0.28 -40.66 13.54
N ARG A 235 -0.61 -41.92 13.22
CA ARG A 235 -1.74 -42.24 12.32
C ARG A 235 -3.08 -41.76 12.87
N LEU A 236 -3.34 -41.95 14.17
CA LEU A 236 -4.57 -41.45 14.79
C LEU A 236 -4.62 -39.91 14.76
N THR A 237 -3.51 -39.24 15.08
CA THR A 237 -3.41 -37.77 15.07
C THR A 237 -3.61 -37.21 13.66
N SER A 238 -3.00 -37.82 12.64
CA SER A 238 -3.20 -37.42 11.23
C SER A 238 -4.63 -37.69 10.74
N THR A 239 -5.24 -38.83 11.08
CA THR A 239 -6.65 -39.08 10.76
C THR A 239 -7.59 -38.10 11.48
N LEU A 240 -7.30 -37.78 12.75
CA LEU A 240 -8.09 -36.81 13.51
C LEU A 240 -7.95 -35.40 12.92
N SER A 241 -6.74 -35.00 12.55
CA SER A 241 -6.46 -33.71 11.91
C SER A 241 -7.16 -33.58 10.55
N THR A 242 -7.09 -34.62 9.70
CA THR A 242 -7.77 -34.63 8.39
C THR A 242 -9.30 -34.63 8.54
N VAL A 243 -9.85 -35.40 9.49
CA VAL A 243 -11.29 -35.37 9.81
C VAL A 243 -11.70 -34.00 10.36
N HIS A 244 -10.90 -33.39 11.24
CA HIS A 244 -11.16 -32.05 11.74
C HIS A 244 -11.11 -31.00 10.61
N ALA A 245 -10.10 -31.04 9.74
CA ALA A 245 -9.94 -30.12 8.63
C ALA A 245 -11.08 -30.24 7.61
N THR A 246 -11.48 -31.46 7.24
CA THR A 246 -12.62 -31.70 6.34
C THR A 246 -13.95 -31.24 6.96
N ALA A 247 -14.17 -31.53 8.25
CA ALA A 247 -15.33 -31.03 8.98
C ALA A 247 -15.30 -29.49 9.10
N ALA A 248 -14.12 -28.89 9.32
CA ALA A 248 -13.95 -27.45 9.45
C ALA A 248 -14.25 -26.75 8.14
N PHE A 249 -13.72 -27.28 7.04
CA PHE A 249 -13.99 -26.82 5.69
C PHE A 249 -15.49 -26.93 5.34
N ALA A 250 -16.11 -28.08 5.57
CA ALA A 250 -17.55 -28.24 5.35
C ALA A 250 -18.38 -27.29 6.23
N SER A 251 -17.96 -27.09 7.49
CA SER A 251 -18.59 -26.14 8.39
C SER A 251 -18.46 -24.71 7.89
N PHE A 252 -17.29 -24.33 7.39
CA PHE A 252 -17.00 -23.04 6.81
C PHE A 252 -17.80 -22.79 5.52
N LEU A 253 -17.97 -23.78 4.64
CA LEU A 253 -18.87 -23.66 3.48
C LEU A 253 -20.33 -23.41 3.90
N VAL A 254 -20.82 -24.15 4.90
CA VAL A 254 -22.15 -23.92 5.47
C VAL A 254 -22.26 -22.53 6.10
N PHE A 255 -21.17 -22.01 6.70
CA PHE A 255 -21.08 -20.65 7.20
C PHE A 255 -21.12 -19.61 6.08
N LEU A 256 -20.41 -19.80 4.97
CA LEU A 256 -20.48 -18.90 3.81
C LEU A 256 -21.91 -18.84 3.24
N LEU A 257 -22.67 -19.93 3.33
CA LEU A 257 -24.06 -19.97 2.88
C LEU A 257 -25.05 -19.37 3.90
N HIS A 258 -24.94 -19.68 5.20
CA HIS A 258 -25.94 -19.29 6.22
C HIS A 258 -25.51 -18.13 7.13
N GLY A 259 -24.21 -17.94 7.35
CA GLY A 259 -23.63 -16.87 8.17
C GLY A 259 -23.84 -16.98 9.69
N ARG A 260 -24.26 -18.14 10.22
CA ARG A 260 -24.64 -18.30 11.64
C ARG A 260 -23.49 -18.71 12.58
N TYR A 261 -22.67 -19.68 12.19
CA TYR A 261 -21.60 -20.24 13.02
C TYR A 261 -20.28 -20.17 12.27
N ARG A 262 -19.34 -19.35 12.75
CA ARG A 262 -18.04 -19.12 12.10
C ARG A 262 -17.16 -20.36 12.16
N THR A 263 -16.98 -20.93 13.36
CA THR A 263 -16.12 -22.09 13.58
C THR A 263 -16.92 -23.38 13.83
N LEU A 264 -16.26 -24.53 13.73
CA LEU A 264 -16.83 -25.81 14.18
C LEU A 264 -17.20 -25.78 15.67
N LEU A 265 -16.34 -25.17 16.48
CA LEU A 265 -16.52 -25.04 17.92
C LEU A 265 -17.82 -24.29 18.22
N ASP A 266 -18.05 -23.17 17.54
CA ASP A 266 -19.29 -22.39 17.68
C ASP A 266 -20.54 -23.22 17.37
N ARG A 267 -20.44 -24.09 16.34
CA ARG A 267 -21.54 -25.00 15.96
C ARG A 267 -21.80 -26.07 17.01
N VAL A 268 -20.75 -26.65 17.59
CA VAL A 268 -20.86 -27.67 18.64
C VAL A 268 -21.44 -27.07 19.91
N LEU A 269 -20.96 -25.89 20.33
CA LEU A 269 -21.45 -25.21 21.53
C LEU A 269 -22.76 -24.46 21.32
N ARG A 270 -23.18 -24.28 20.07
CA ARG A 270 -24.32 -23.45 19.64
C ARG A 270 -24.20 -22.02 20.17
N ILE A 271 -23.01 -21.45 20.04
CA ILE A 271 -22.76 -20.03 20.33
C ILE A 271 -22.73 -19.31 18.98
N ARG A 272 -23.39 -18.16 18.87
CA ARG A 272 -23.37 -17.34 17.65
C ARG A 272 -22.81 -15.96 17.95
N LEU A 273 -22.12 -15.38 16.99
CA LEU A 273 -21.63 -14.01 17.08
C LEU A 273 -22.67 -13.10 16.42
N ALA A 274 -23.28 -12.18 17.18
CA ALA A 274 -24.40 -11.36 16.72
C ALA A 274 -24.18 -9.89 17.12
N PRO A 275 -24.70 -8.91 16.36
CA PRO A 275 -24.60 -7.52 16.76
C PRO A 275 -25.58 -7.29 17.94
N PRO A 276 -25.15 -6.62 19.03
CA PRO A 276 -25.98 -6.41 20.21
C PRO A 276 -27.19 -5.52 19.92
N THR A 277 -27.10 -4.66 18.90
CA THR A 277 -28.17 -3.78 18.45
C THR A 277 -28.34 -3.88 16.93
N SER A 278 -29.57 -3.89 16.44
CA SER A 278 -29.89 -3.99 15.01
C SER A 278 -29.77 -2.67 14.24
N GLN A 279 -29.30 -1.59 14.88
CA GLN A 279 -29.43 -0.21 14.38
C GLN A 279 -28.11 0.47 13.98
N VAL A 280 -26.99 -0.25 13.92
CA VAL A 280 -25.70 0.34 13.53
C VAL A 280 -25.15 -0.40 12.32
N SER A 281 -25.46 0.13 11.13
CA SER A 281 -24.69 -0.18 9.93
C SER A 281 -23.33 0.48 10.07
N ARG A 282 -22.25 -0.31 10.13
CA ARG A 282 -20.89 0.22 10.05
C ARG A 282 -20.74 0.96 8.72
N GLU A 283 -20.63 2.27 8.77
CA GLU A 283 -20.16 3.04 7.62
C GLU A 283 -18.69 2.66 7.41
N VAL A 284 -18.41 1.94 6.32
CA VAL A 284 -17.04 1.66 5.90
C VAL A 284 -16.45 2.99 5.45
N SER A 285 -15.50 3.53 6.21
CA SER A 285 -14.80 4.75 5.80
C SER A 285 -13.91 4.45 4.59
N PHE A 286 -14.43 4.70 3.40
CA PHE A 286 -13.68 4.59 2.14
C PHE A 286 -12.59 5.65 1.99
N GLU A 287 -12.38 6.52 2.98
CA GLU A 287 -11.41 7.60 2.92
C GLU A 287 -9.97 7.08 2.75
N TYR A 288 -9.57 6.07 3.51
CA TYR A 288 -8.23 5.50 3.39
C TYR A 288 -8.04 4.80 2.04
N LEU A 289 -9.02 4.01 1.60
CA LEU A 289 -9.00 3.34 0.30
C LEU A 289 -8.91 4.36 -0.84
N ASN A 290 -9.71 5.43 -0.79
CA ASN A 290 -9.68 6.49 -1.79
C ASN A 290 -8.33 7.22 -1.80
N ARG A 291 -7.75 7.50 -0.63
CA ARG A 291 -6.40 8.10 -0.55
C ARG A 291 -5.36 7.17 -1.18
N GLN A 292 -5.40 5.88 -0.91
CA GLN A 292 -4.45 4.91 -1.45
C GLN A 292 -4.59 4.75 -2.97
N LEU A 293 -5.82 4.64 -3.48
CA LEU A 293 -6.09 4.52 -4.92
C LEU A 293 -5.60 5.76 -5.68
N VAL A 294 -5.84 6.96 -5.14
CA VAL A 294 -5.36 8.22 -5.73
C VAL A 294 -3.84 8.27 -5.73
N TRP A 295 -3.17 7.95 -4.63
CA TRP A 295 -1.71 7.98 -4.57
C TRP A 295 -1.05 6.95 -5.48
N HIS A 296 -1.58 5.72 -5.52
CA HIS A 296 -1.08 4.67 -6.41
C HIS A 296 -1.24 5.07 -7.89
N ALA A 297 -2.44 5.51 -8.28
CA ALA A 297 -2.69 5.99 -9.64
C ALA A 297 -1.83 7.21 -10.00
N PHE A 298 -1.60 8.12 -9.05
CA PHE A 298 -0.72 9.27 -9.24
C PHE A 298 0.73 8.85 -9.46
N THR A 299 1.26 7.89 -8.70
CA THR A 299 2.62 7.37 -8.88
C THR A 299 2.79 6.62 -10.20
N GLU A 300 1.79 5.83 -10.59
CA GLU A 300 1.78 5.11 -11.86
C GLU A 300 1.76 6.10 -13.04
N PHE A 301 0.92 7.12 -12.97
CA PHE A 301 0.91 8.23 -13.93
C PHE A 301 2.26 8.95 -13.99
N LEU A 302 2.89 9.23 -12.85
CA LEU A 302 4.17 9.95 -12.79
C LEU A 302 5.31 9.12 -13.40
N LEU A 303 5.30 7.79 -13.26
CA LEU A 303 6.25 6.89 -13.93
C LEU A 303 6.09 6.90 -15.45
N PHE A 304 4.88 7.06 -15.98
CA PHE A 304 4.66 7.24 -17.42
C PHE A 304 5.06 8.64 -17.92
N VAL A 305 4.89 9.68 -17.09
CA VAL A 305 5.21 11.06 -17.46
C VAL A 305 6.71 11.36 -17.37
N LEU A 306 7.42 10.82 -16.36
CA LEU A 306 8.86 11.04 -16.15
C LEU A 306 9.75 10.79 -17.38
N PRO A 307 9.61 9.69 -18.15
CA PRO A 307 10.44 9.46 -19.33
C PRO A 307 10.03 10.33 -20.53
N LEU A 308 8.78 10.80 -20.60
CA LEU A 308 8.31 11.71 -21.65
C LEU A 308 8.78 13.16 -21.41
N VAL A 309 8.90 13.56 -20.14
CA VAL A 309 9.45 14.85 -19.74
C VAL A 309 10.96 14.70 -19.67
N GLY A 310 11.62 14.76 -20.84
CA GLY A 310 13.08 14.65 -20.95
C GLY A 310 13.79 15.45 -19.86
N ILE A 311 14.38 14.72 -18.88
CA ILE A 311 14.94 15.27 -17.64
C ILE A 311 15.94 16.40 -17.95
N ASN A 312 16.67 16.28 -19.07
CA ASN A 312 17.65 17.25 -19.53
C ASN A 312 17.01 18.56 -20.05
N ARG A 313 15.82 18.50 -20.63
CA ARG A 313 15.08 19.70 -21.08
C ARG A 313 14.42 20.40 -19.90
N TRP A 314 13.84 19.64 -18.97
CA TRP A 314 13.18 20.18 -17.78
C TRP A 314 14.18 20.80 -16.79
N ARG A 315 15.32 20.14 -16.56
CA ARG A 315 16.44 20.71 -15.76
C ARG A 315 16.94 22.03 -16.35
N ARG A 316 17.12 22.11 -17.68
CA ARG A 316 17.54 23.35 -18.36
C ARG A 316 16.47 24.43 -18.30
N TRP A 317 15.19 24.07 -18.41
CA TRP A 317 14.08 25.01 -18.25
C TRP A 317 14.02 25.56 -16.82
N LEU A 318 14.10 24.69 -15.80
CA LEU A 318 14.17 25.07 -14.38
C LEU A 318 15.40 25.94 -14.09
N ALA A 319 16.59 25.60 -14.61
CA ALA A 319 17.78 26.42 -14.42
C ALA A 319 17.66 27.80 -15.10
N ARG A 320 16.99 27.89 -16.25
CA ARG A 320 16.71 29.15 -16.95
C ARG A 320 15.70 30.01 -16.18
N THR A 321 14.62 29.41 -15.67
CA THR A 321 13.64 30.14 -14.85
C THR A 321 14.29 30.59 -13.55
N TRP A 322 15.04 29.74 -12.84
CA TRP A 322 15.76 30.14 -11.62
C TRP A 322 16.76 31.27 -11.85
N ARG A 323 17.51 31.25 -12.96
CA ARG A 323 18.41 32.37 -13.33
C ARG A 323 17.66 33.67 -13.61
N LYS A 324 16.50 33.60 -14.28
CA LYS A 324 15.64 34.78 -14.51
C LYS A 324 15.05 35.30 -13.19
N THR A 325 14.57 34.43 -12.31
CA THR A 325 14.03 34.83 -11.00
C THR A 325 15.13 35.41 -10.11
N LYS A 326 16.34 34.83 -10.12
CA LYS A 326 17.49 35.37 -9.40
C LYS A 326 17.90 36.74 -9.93
N LYS A 327 17.92 36.97 -11.25
CA LYS A 327 18.17 38.30 -11.84
C LYS A 327 17.11 39.32 -11.40
N ILE A 328 15.83 38.96 -11.33
CA ILE A 328 14.76 39.85 -10.86
C ILE A 328 14.83 40.13 -9.34
N MET A 329 15.35 39.17 -8.55
CA MET A 329 15.59 39.38 -7.11
C MET A 329 16.92 40.10 -6.81
N THR A 330 17.82 40.24 -7.79
CA THR A 330 19.12 40.91 -7.64
C THR A 330 19.27 42.17 -8.49
N THR A 331 18.20 42.62 -9.16
CA THR A 331 18.12 43.94 -9.80
C THR A 331 17.96 45.03 -8.73
N GLY A 332 19.05 45.26 -8.00
CA GLY A 332 19.25 46.37 -7.07
C GLY A 332 20.70 46.86 -7.04
N ALA A 333 21.56 46.39 -7.96
CA ALA A 333 22.95 46.84 -8.10
C ALA A 333 23.16 47.42 -9.49
N GLU A 334 22.98 48.74 -9.57
CA GLU A 334 23.36 49.60 -10.69
C GLU A 334 24.89 49.59 -10.88
N GLY A 335 25.35 49.61 -12.14
CA GLY A 335 26.77 49.78 -12.47
C GLY A 335 27.15 49.18 -13.82
N ALA A 336 27.06 50.01 -14.86
CA ALA A 336 27.51 49.70 -16.21
C ALA A 336 29.05 49.66 -16.30
N SER A 337 29.61 48.49 -16.52
CA SER A 337 30.91 48.28 -17.17
C SER A 337 30.93 46.89 -17.82
N ASP A 338 31.43 46.83 -19.06
CA ASP A 338 31.60 45.63 -19.90
C ASP A 338 32.67 44.67 -19.32
N GLU A 339 32.43 44.15 -18.14
CA GLU A 339 33.28 43.11 -17.56
C GLU A 339 32.75 41.74 -17.96
N LYS A 340 33.61 40.93 -18.57
CA LYS A 340 33.35 39.51 -18.89
C LYS A 340 32.98 38.80 -17.57
N LYS A 341 31.69 38.55 -17.35
CA LYS A 341 31.14 37.95 -16.10
C LYS A 341 31.02 36.42 -16.13
N GLY A 342 31.64 35.76 -17.10
CA GLY A 342 31.59 34.31 -17.21
C GLY A 342 32.45 33.60 -16.16
N GLU A 343 32.12 32.34 -15.88
CA GLU A 343 32.81 31.47 -14.91
C GLU A 343 34.32 31.38 -15.18
N TYR A 344 34.71 31.53 -16.43
CA TYR A 344 36.08 31.41 -16.93
C TYR A 344 36.60 32.72 -17.52
N ALA A 345 36.09 33.87 -17.05
CA ALA A 345 36.54 35.18 -17.50
C ALA A 345 38.00 35.50 -17.12
N PHE A 346 38.51 34.89 -16.05
CA PHE A 346 39.89 35.08 -15.56
C PHE A 346 40.97 34.47 -16.47
N LEU A 347 40.58 33.58 -17.39
CA LEU A 347 41.52 32.88 -18.24
C LEU A 347 42.10 33.80 -19.32
N PRO A 348 43.43 33.77 -19.54
CA PRO A 348 44.06 34.48 -20.65
C PRO A 348 43.37 34.22 -21.99
N GLU A 349 43.36 35.18 -22.91
CA GLU A 349 42.69 35.02 -24.21
C GLU A 349 43.31 33.90 -25.07
N ARG A 350 44.56 33.51 -24.80
CA ARG A 350 45.25 32.41 -25.47
C ARG A 350 44.76 31.01 -25.08
N THR A 351 44.08 30.86 -23.94
CA THR A 351 43.62 29.55 -23.47
C THR A 351 42.17 29.30 -23.88
N CYS A 352 41.82 28.11 -24.35
CA CYS A 352 40.44 27.79 -24.64
C CYS A 352 39.70 27.47 -23.33
N ALA A 353 38.67 28.25 -22.99
CA ALA A 353 37.94 28.01 -21.75
C ALA A 353 37.18 26.66 -21.75
N ILE A 354 36.83 26.13 -22.93
CA ILE A 354 36.23 24.79 -23.07
C ILE A 354 37.31 23.72 -22.82
N CYS A 355 38.49 23.80 -23.43
CA CYS A 355 39.59 22.86 -23.15
C CYS A 355 39.99 22.88 -21.67
N TYR A 356 40.05 24.07 -21.06
CA TYR A 356 40.35 24.21 -19.65
C TYR A 356 39.28 23.57 -18.76
N GLN A 357 38.00 23.77 -19.08
CA GLN A 357 36.89 23.12 -18.39
C GLN A 357 36.92 21.59 -18.56
N ASP A 358 37.15 21.10 -19.77
CA ASP A 358 37.19 19.67 -20.07
C ASP A 358 38.38 19.00 -19.39
N GLN A 359 39.53 19.68 -19.27
CA GLN A 359 40.68 19.19 -18.52
C GLN A 359 40.38 19.14 -17.01
N ASN A 360 39.82 20.21 -16.45
CA ASN A 360 39.50 20.27 -15.01
C ASN A 360 38.31 19.39 -14.61
N SER A 361 37.49 18.93 -15.55
CA SER A 361 36.37 18.02 -15.26
C SER A 361 36.73 16.55 -15.40
N ALA A 362 37.80 16.21 -16.14
CA ALA A 362 38.25 14.83 -16.33
C ALA A 362 39.16 14.31 -15.20
N THR A 363 39.84 15.20 -14.47
CA THR A 363 40.72 14.83 -13.35
C THR A 363 39.95 14.77 -12.04
N SER A 364 39.99 13.59 -11.39
CA SER A 364 39.43 13.37 -10.06
C SER A 364 39.91 14.42 -9.05
N GLU A 365 39.07 14.75 -8.07
CA GLU A 365 39.29 15.82 -7.07
C GLU A 365 40.68 15.78 -6.39
N ASN A 366 41.27 14.59 -6.25
CA ASN A 366 42.62 14.39 -5.72
C ASN A 366 43.74 14.91 -6.63
N ASP A 367 43.58 14.82 -7.95
CA ASP A 367 44.56 15.28 -8.93
C ASP A 367 44.43 16.80 -9.16
N LEU A 368 43.23 17.35 -8.93
CA LEU A 368 42.94 18.78 -8.94
C LEU A 368 43.68 19.52 -7.80
N MET A 369 43.82 18.89 -6.64
CA MET A 369 44.60 19.43 -5.50
C MET A 369 46.11 19.36 -5.74
N ALA A 370 46.59 18.35 -6.47
CA ALA A 370 48.00 18.26 -6.86
C ALA A 370 48.36 19.31 -7.93
N ALA A 371 47.50 19.50 -8.93
CA ALA A 371 47.70 20.49 -10.00
C ALA A 371 47.57 21.96 -9.51
N ALA A 372 46.72 22.22 -8.51
CA ALA A 372 46.58 23.56 -7.92
C ALA A 372 47.84 24.08 -7.21
N SER A 373 48.76 23.18 -6.83
CA SER A 373 50.03 23.53 -6.17
C SER A 373 51.16 23.93 -7.14
N SER A 374 50.99 23.72 -8.45
CA SER A 374 51.92 24.13 -9.50
C SER A 374 51.25 25.17 -10.40
N GLY A 375 51.35 26.44 -10.01
CA GLY A 375 50.69 27.60 -10.61
C GLY A 375 51.08 27.93 -12.05
N VAL A 376 50.86 27.02 -13.00
CA VAL A 376 51.02 27.26 -14.43
C VAL A 376 49.64 27.21 -15.10
N VAL A 377 48.90 28.31 -14.96
CA VAL A 377 47.74 28.61 -15.79
C VAL A 377 48.22 28.77 -17.23
N GLY A 378 47.79 27.87 -18.13
CA GLY A 378 48.18 27.87 -19.54
C GLY A 378 49.24 26.82 -19.89
N SER A 379 49.00 25.56 -19.53
CA SER A 379 49.72 24.45 -20.15
C SER A 379 49.38 24.40 -21.65
N ALA A 380 50.37 24.10 -22.50
CA ALA A 380 50.23 24.01 -23.96
C ALA A 380 49.07 23.12 -24.43
N GLN A 381 48.57 22.24 -23.56
CA GLN A 381 47.41 21.39 -23.79
C GLN A 381 46.06 22.14 -23.83
N THR A 382 45.98 23.34 -23.24
CA THR A 382 44.75 24.16 -23.16
C THR A 382 44.79 25.41 -24.03
N ASP A 383 45.88 25.64 -24.75
CA ASP A 383 46.00 26.77 -25.67
C ASP A 383 45.09 26.59 -26.89
N ILE A 384 44.60 27.71 -27.43
CA ILE A 384 43.65 27.70 -28.54
C ILE A 384 44.32 27.15 -29.81
N THR A 385 43.80 26.03 -30.30
CA THR A 385 44.16 25.43 -31.59
C THR A 385 43.07 25.78 -32.61
N ASN A 386 43.45 26.45 -33.71
CA ASN A 386 42.54 26.99 -34.73
C ASN A 386 41.45 27.93 -34.14
N PRO A 387 41.76 29.22 -33.93
CA PRO A 387 40.91 30.16 -33.21
C PRO A 387 39.62 30.51 -33.97
N TYR A 388 38.49 30.36 -33.28
CA TYR A 388 37.17 30.77 -33.74
C TYR A 388 36.55 31.72 -32.71
N GLU A 389 35.86 32.75 -33.20
CA GLU A 389 35.12 33.68 -32.37
C GLU A 389 33.63 33.31 -32.32
N ALA A 390 33.08 33.47 -31.13
CA ALA A 390 31.67 33.26 -30.86
C ALA A 390 30.83 34.51 -31.18
N ILE A 391 29.73 34.35 -31.90
CA ILE A 391 28.81 35.45 -32.24
C ILE A 391 27.63 35.44 -31.25
N PRO A 392 27.30 36.55 -30.56
CA PRO A 392 27.77 37.93 -30.78
C PRO A 392 28.94 38.40 -29.87
N CYS A 393 29.38 37.59 -28.91
CA CYS A 393 30.25 38.06 -27.82
C CYS A 393 31.74 38.27 -28.17
N GLY A 394 32.19 37.83 -29.34
CA GLY A 394 33.59 37.94 -29.80
C GLY A 394 34.60 37.10 -29.01
N CYS A 395 34.15 36.23 -28.10
CA CYS A 395 35.03 35.40 -27.28
C CYS A 395 35.66 34.27 -28.11
N ILE A 396 36.96 34.06 -27.94
CA ILE A 396 37.76 33.13 -28.76
C ILE A 396 37.86 31.74 -28.08
N TYR A 397 37.70 30.70 -28.90
CA TYR A 397 37.79 29.28 -28.53
C TYR A 397 38.48 28.48 -29.64
N CYS A 398 38.80 27.21 -29.40
CA CYS A 398 39.19 26.28 -30.48
C CYS A 398 37.99 26.00 -31.39
N PHE A 399 38.22 25.88 -32.69
CA PHE A 399 37.21 25.48 -33.68
C PHE A 399 36.39 24.26 -33.24
N VAL A 400 37.08 23.15 -32.94
CA VAL A 400 36.43 21.88 -32.60
C VAL A 400 35.59 22.02 -31.33
N CYS A 401 36.12 22.69 -30.31
CA CYS A 401 35.41 22.89 -29.06
C CYS A 401 34.15 23.74 -29.23
N LEU A 402 34.24 24.86 -29.95
CA LEU A 402 33.11 25.76 -30.13
C LEU A 402 32.05 25.14 -31.05
N ALA A 403 32.45 24.58 -32.19
CA ALA A 403 31.55 23.94 -33.14
C ALA A 403 30.81 22.76 -32.50
N THR A 404 31.51 21.86 -31.81
CA THR A 404 30.87 20.72 -31.14
C THR A 404 29.92 21.13 -30.03
N ARG A 405 30.18 22.24 -29.32
CA ARG A 405 29.25 22.77 -28.30
C ARG A 405 28.00 23.39 -28.94
N ILE A 406 28.15 24.11 -30.05
CA ILE A 406 27.01 24.69 -30.79
C ILE A 406 26.15 23.58 -31.40
N GLU A 407 26.76 22.58 -32.03
CA GLU A 407 26.05 21.44 -32.65
C GLU A 407 25.28 20.61 -31.62
N ARG A 408 25.86 20.36 -30.44
CA ARG A 408 25.21 19.61 -29.35
C ARG A 408 23.96 20.29 -28.79
N GLU A 409 23.78 21.59 -29.02
CA GLU A 409 22.67 22.35 -28.46
C GLU A 409 21.49 22.56 -29.41
N GLU A 410 21.50 21.91 -30.59
CA GLU A 410 20.35 21.81 -31.52
C GLU A 410 19.54 23.12 -31.65
N GLY A 411 20.24 24.24 -31.87
CA GLY A 411 19.63 25.56 -32.11
C GLY A 411 19.18 26.36 -30.87
N GLU A 412 19.25 25.81 -29.65
CA GLU A 412 18.92 26.55 -28.42
C GLU A 412 20.02 27.57 -28.01
N GLY A 413 21.25 27.38 -28.50
CA GLY A 413 22.39 28.29 -28.34
C GLY A 413 23.13 28.12 -27.01
N TRP A 414 24.46 28.06 -27.09
CA TRP A 414 25.37 27.75 -25.98
C TRP A 414 25.78 29.00 -25.21
N SER A 415 25.74 28.95 -23.87
CA SER A 415 26.19 30.07 -23.05
C SER A 415 27.71 30.14 -22.98
N CYS A 416 28.26 31.25 -23.46
CA CYS A 416 29.68 31.57 -23.44
C CYS A 416 30.28 31.45 -22.03
N LEU A 417 31.30 30.64 -21.86
CA LEU A 417 32.01 30.47 -20.58
C LEU A 417 32.80 31.71 -20.13
N ARG A 418 33.11 32.63 -21.06
CA ARG A 418 33.87 33.85 -20.78
C ARG A 418 32.99 35.04 -20.39
N CYS A 419 31.88 35.27 -21.09
CA CYS A 419 31.00 36.42 -20.83
C CYS A 419 29.58 36.06 -20.35
N GLY A 420 29.14 34.81 -20.52
CA GLY A 420 27.79 34.36 -20.19
C GLY A 420 26.73 34.63 -21.26
N GLU A 421 27.09 35.16 -22.42
CA GLU A 421 26.17 35.45 -23.53
C GLU A 421 25.83 34.21 -24.36
N LEU A 422 24.65 34.18 -24.98
CA LEU A 422 24.17 33.04 -25.77
C LEU A 422 24.72 33.08 -27.19
N ILE A 423 25.46 32.02 -27.56
CA ILE A 423 26.16 31.85 -28.82
C ILE A 423 25.38 30.86 -29.68
N LYS A 424 25.04 31.26 -30.90
CA LYS A 424 24.34 30.39 -31.87
C LYS A 424 25.19 30.05 -33.09
N GLU A 425 26.15 30.91 -33.40
CA GLU A 425 26.99 30.83 -34.58
C GLU A 425 28.43 31.13 -34.19
N CYS A 426 29.38 30.57 -34.94
CA CYS A 426 30.80 30.85 -34.79
C CYS A 426 31.40 31.18 -36.16
N LYS A 427 32.37 32.09 -36.18
CA LYS A 427 33.16 32.41 -37.38
C LYS A 427 34.65 32.23 -37.12
N PRO A 428 35.47 31.97 -38.15
CA PRO A 428 36.92 31.96 -38.01
C PRO A 428 37.40 33.30 -37.43
N TRP A 429 38.33 33.27 -36.48
CA TRP A 429 38.88 34.49 -35.91
C TRP A 429 39.80 35.17 -36.92
N GLY A 430 39.43 36.38 -37.37
CA GLY A 430 40.14 37.13 -38.41
C GLY A 430 41.52 37.68 -38.03
N GLY A 431 41.97 37.49 -36.79
CA GLY A 431 43.20 38.13 -36.27
C GLY A 431 43.14 39.66 -36.33
N ASP A 432 44.28 40.33 -36.14
CA ASP A 432 44.42 41.79 -36.31
C ASP A 432 44.44 42.22 -37.79
N VAL A 433 43.92 41.39 -38.70
CA VAL A 433 43.78 41.74 -40.11
C VAL A 433 42.48 42.49 -40.27
N LEU A 434 42.57 43.82 -40.38
CA LEU A 434 41.46 44.68 -40.78
C LEU A 434 41.03 44.29 -42.20
N GLU A 435 40.10 43.34 -42.33
CA GLU A 435 39.42 43.09 -43.58
C GLU A 435 38.59 44.34 -43.94
N PRO A 436 38.81 44.95 -45.13
CA PRO A 436 37.95 46.03 -45.57
C PRO A 436 36.53 45.47 -45.73
N GLU A 437 35.55 46.10 -45.07
CA GLU A 437 34.14 45.71 -45.16
C GLU A 437 33.78 45.38 -46.62
N PRO A 438 33.18 44.22 -46.89
CA PRO A 438 32.77 43.88 -48.24
C PRO A 438 31.77 44.93 -48.71
N LYS A 439 32.23 45.84 -49.57
CA LYS A 439 31.38 46.73 -50.35
C LYS A 439 30.42 45.81 -51.08
N SER A 440 29.17 45.79 -50.63
CA SER A 440 28.08 45.06 -51.25
C SER A 440 28.15 45.28 -52.77
N PRO A 441 28.38 44.24 -53.58
CA PRO A 441 28.30 44.40 -55.01
C PRO A 441 26.85 44.73 -55.33
N THR A 442 26.65 45.90 -55.91
CA THR A 442 25.48 46.26 -56.70
C THR A 442 25.32 45.22 -57.79
N HIS A 443 24.67 44.09 -57.47
CA HIS A 443 24.43 43.06 -58.45
C HIS A 443 23.28 43.52 -59.35
N LYS A 444 23.72 44.08 -60.48
CA LYS A 444 22.91 44.29 -61.68
C LYS A 444 22.15 43.00 -61.98
N THR A 445 20.84 43.17 -62.11
CA THR A 445 19.90 42.22 -62.68
C THR A 445 20.42 41.71 -64.03
N VAL A 446 20.64 40.40 -64.13
CA VAL A 446 20.76 39.70 -65.41
C VAL A 446 19.77 38.54 -65.34
N VAL A 447 18.64 38.74 -66.02
CA VAL A 447 17.61 37.72 -66.26
C VAL A 447 18.03 36.99 -67.53
N PHE A 448 18.14 35.66 -67.45
CA PHE A 448 18.07 34.78 -68.61
C PHE A 448 16.82 33.93 -68.44
N ALA A 449 15.87 34.15 -69.34
CA ALA A 449 14.67 33.35 -69.48
C ALA A 449 14.90 32.21 -70.47
N ASP A 450 14.04 31.22 -70.31
CA ASP A 450 13.55 30.28 -71.32
C ASP A 450 14.28 28.95 -71.56
N ASP A 451 13.72 27.93 -70.89
CA ASP A 451 12.81 26.96 -71.52
C ASP A 451 13.34 25.54 -71.80
N VAL A 452 12.38 24.61 -71.80
CA VAL A 452 12.37 23.27 -72.43
C VAL A 452 12.62 22.03 -71.53
N LYS A 453 11.49 21.52 -71.02
CA LYS A 453 10.84 20.22 -71.39
C LYS A 453 11.54 18.89 -71.02
N THR A 454 10.80 18.00 -70.34
CA THR A 454 10.63 16.52 -70.51
C THR A 454 9.96 16.00 -69.22
N SER A 455 8.63 15.88 -69.11
CA SER A 455 7.75 14.74 -69.47
C SER A 455 8.14 13.36 -68.88
N SER A 456 7.44 12.92 -67.84
CA SER A 456 7.16 11.51 -67.50
C SER A 456 6.22 11.49 -66.28
N ASP A 457 4.92 11.18 -66.40
CA ASP A 457 4.31 9.85 -66.63
C ASP A 457 4.15 9.06 -65.32
N ASP A 458 2.90 9.05 -64.82
CA ASP A 458 2.07 7.91 -64.41
C ASP A 458 2.54 6.82 -63.40
N GLY A 459 1.57 6.38 -62.58
CA GLY A 459 1.49 5.01 -62.01
C GLY A 459 1.78 4.92 -60.51
N TYR A 460 0.82 4.59 -59.62
CA TYR A 460 0.21 3.27 -59.36
C TYR A 460 1.18 2.13 -58.99
N GLY A 461 0.82 1.41 -57.92
CA GLY A 461 1.36 0.13 -57.44
C GLY A 461 1.41 0.13 -55.91
N GLU A 462 0.38 -0.33 -55.17
CA GLU A 462 0.17 -1.74 -54.79
C GLU A 462 1.50 -2.36 -54.30
N ASP A 463 1.65 -2.66 -53.00
CA ASP A 463 1.33 -4.00 -52.52
C ASP A 463 0.74 -4.02 -51.10
N GLU A 464 -0.51 -4.46 -51.07
CA GLU A 464 -1.19 -5.10 -49.95
C GLU A 464 -0.61 -6.52 -49.80
N TYR A 465 -0.09 -6.88 -48.62
CA TYR A 465 -0.03 -8.29 -48.22
C TYR A 465 -0.49 -8.44 -46.77
N SER A 466 -1.77 -8.74 -46.69
CA SER A 466 -2.40 -9.54 -45.64
C SER A 466 -1.68 -10.89 -45.48
N GLN A 467 -1.24 -11.18 -44.26
CA GLN A 467 -1.23 -12.52 -43.66
C GLN A 467 -1.01 -12.32 -42.15
N ILE A 468 -2.06 -12.29 -41.32
CA ILE A 468 -2.85 -13.44 -40.84
C ILE A 468 -1.97 -14.45 -40.08
N LEU A 469 -2.30 -14.56 -38.78
CA LEU A 469 -2.14 -15.71 -37.88
C LEU A 469 -0.73 -16.06 -37.37
N LEU A 470 -0.52 -15.81 -36.07
CA LEU A 470 -0.34 -16.81 -34.99
C LEU A 470 0.29 -16.06 -33.80
N ASP A 471 -0.50 -15.72 -32.78
CA ASP A 471 -0.57 -16.49 -31.52
C ASP A 471 0.81 -16.65 -30.88
N GLU A 472 1.13 -15.81 -29.88
CA GLU A 472 1.92 -16.23 -28.71
C GLU A 472 1.87 -15.15 -27.61
N ASP A 473 1.07 -15.45 -26.59
CA ASP A 473 1.06 -14.84 -25.25
C ASP A 473 2.47 -14.75 -24.64
N PRO A 474 2.79 -13.65 -23.93
CA PRO A 474 3.61 -13.81 -22.75
C PRO A 474 3.02 -13.10 -21.52
N GLU A 475 1.97 -13.69 -20.95
CA GLU A 475 1.67 -13.67 -19.50
C GLU A 475 2.79 -14.32 -18.65
N LYS A 476 4.06 -14.27 -19.09
CA LYS A 476 5.21 -14.90 -18.42
C LYS A 476 6.41 -13.98 -18.17
N ARG A 477 6.25 -12.66 -18.32
CA ARG A 477 7.34 -11.70 -18.06
C ARG A 477 7.20 -10.89 -16.76
N LEU A 478 6.30 -11.31 -15.87
CA LEU A 478 6.03 -10.66 -14.59
C LEU A 478 6.42 -11.51 -13.36
N GLU A 479 7.31 -12.49 -13.54
CA GLU A 479 7.88 -13.31 -12.45
C GLU A 479 9.34 -12.97 -12.10
N ASP A 480 10.05 -12.15 -12.87
CA ASP A 480 11.50 -11.90 -12.69
C ASP A 480 11.87 -10.59 -11.97
N LEU A 481 10.90 -9.87 -11.39
CA LEU A 481 11.14 -8.66 -10.58
C LEU A 481 10.70 -8.79 -9.13
N ARG A 482 10.55 -10.02 -8.64
CA ARG A 482 10.14 -10.34 -7.27
C ARG A 482 11.16 -11.16 -6.50
N GLN A 483 12.45 -10.87 -6.69
CA GLN A 483 13.52 -11.35 -5.82
C GLN A 483 14.59 -10.27 -5.70
N GLN A 484 14.39 -9.33 -4.76
CA GLN A 484 15.45 -8.60 -4.06
C GLN A 484 14.81 -7.56 -3.13
N THR A 485 14.31 -8.04 -1.99
CA THR A 485 14.30 -7.23 -0.77
C THR A 485 15.66 -7.42 -0.11
N PRO A 486 16.52 -6.39 0.02
CA PRO A 486 17.75 -6.52 0.78
C PRO A 486 17.40 -6.53 2.27
N SER A 487 17.83 -7.59 2.93
CA SER A 487 17.90 -7.72 4.38
C SER A 487 18.74 -6.60 4.98
N VAL A 488 18.18 -6.00 6.04
CA VAL A 488 18.88 -5.12 6.98
C VAL A 488 19.97 -5.91 7.70
N SER A 489 21.23 -5.51 7.55
CA SER A 489 22.29 -5.83 8.51
C SER A 489 23.18 -4.60 8.70
N SER A 490 23.28 -4.20 9.96
CA SER A 490 24.06 -3.12 10.52
C SER A 490 25.57 -3.33 10.37
N ASP A 491 26.25 -2.32 9.83
CA ASP A 491 27.69 -2.16 9.80
C ASP A 491 28.26 -1.87 11.19
N GLN A 492 29.36 -2.54 11.54
CA GLN A 492 30.31 -2.11 12.56
C GLN A 492 31.72 -2.43 12.02
N PRO A 493 32.65 -1.46 11.98
CA PRO A 493 33.95 -1.62 11.33
C PRO A 493 35.00 -2.20 12.29
N ASP A 494 35.77 -3.16 11.80
CA ASP A 494 36.95 -3.73 12.46
C ASP A 494 38.20 -3.15 11.77
N ASP A 495 39.03 -2.46 12.56
CA ASP A 495 40.33 -1.93 12.14
C ASP A 495 41.39 -3.04 12.23
N SER A 496 42.06 -3.29 11.12
CA SER A 496 43.22 -4.16 11.00
C SER A 496 44.50 -3.34 10.84
N GLU A 497 45.50 -3.58 11.69
CA GLU A 497 46.92 -3.29 11.39
C GLU A 497 47.79 -4.52 11.71
N PRO A 498 48.76 -4.90 10.84
CA PRO A 498 49.64 -6.05 11.03
C PRO A 498 51.13 -5.69 11.23
N SER A 499 51.86 -6.60 11.88
CA SER A 499 53.32 -6.88 11.94
C SER A 499 53.75 -7.04 13.41
N GLU A 500 54.67 -7.90 13.84
CA GLU A 500 55.81 -8.56 13.20
C GLU A 500 56.39 -9.63 14.18
N SER A 501 57.11 -10.60 13.61
CA SER A 501 58.21 -11.41 14.18
C SER A 501 57.92 -12.58 15.16
N ASP A 502 58.35 -13.74 14.68
CA ASP A 502 58.55 -15.03 15.35
C ASP A 502 59.64 -15.00 16.42
N ASP A 503 59.51 -15.84 17.46
CA ASP A 503 60.64 -16.55 18.09
C ASP A 503 60.14 -17.83 18.80
N TYR A 504 60.99 -18.84 18.71
CA TYR A 504 60.82 -20.28 18.93
C TYR A 504 61.52 -20.73 20.23
N GLU A 505 61.03 -21.82 20.84
CA GLU A 505 61.68 -22.80 21.77
C GLU A 505 60.65 -23.22 22.85
N ALA A 506 60.03 -24.40 22.79
CA ALA A 506 60.56 -25.76 23.04
C ALA A 506 61.05 -25.98 24.48
N GLU A 507 60.19 -26.49 25.37
CA GLU A 507 60.60 -27.47 26.39
C GLU A 507 59.47 -28.46 26.72
N LEU A 508 59.82 -29.73 26.55
CA LEU A 508 59.12 -30.95 26.93
C LEU A 508 59.22 -31.17 28.45
N GLY A 509 58.13 -31.55 29.09
CA GLY A 509 58.09 -31.91 30.51
C GLY A 509 57.01 -32.94 30.81
N GLN A 510 57.26 -34.18 30.39
CA GLN A 510 56.44 -35.36 30.60
C GLN A 510 56.50 -35.81 32.08
N ARG A 511 55.34 -36.07 32.70
CA ARG A 511 55.23 -37.00 33.84
C ARG A 511 53.83 -37.60 33.91
N VAL A 512 53.75 -38.84 33.43
CA VAL A 512 52.76 -39.85 33.80
C VAL A 512 53.35 -40.60 34.99
N ASP A 513 52.56 -40.90 36.01
CA ASP A 513 52.57 -42.15 36.80
C ASP A 513 51.37 -42.10 37.78
N ASP A 514 50.53 -43.13 37.69
CA ASP A 514 49.38 -43.55 38.54
C ASP A 514 48.09 -42.70 38.65
#